data_AF-A0A7C7D171-F1
#
_entry.id   AF-A0A7C7D171-F1
#
_cell.length_a   1.000
_cell.length_b   1.000
_cell.length_c   1.000
_cell.angle_alpha   90.00
_cell.angle_beta   90.00
_cell.angle_gamma   90.00
#
_symmetry.space_group_name_H-M   'P 1'
#
loop_
_entity.id
_entity.type
_entity.pdbx_description
1 polymer ?
#
loop_
_entity_poly.entity_id
_entity_poly.type
_entity_poly.pdbx_seq_one_letter_code
_entity_poly.pdbx_strand_id
1 'polypeptide(L)'
;MEMVNITIDDRKIQVPKNYTVLEAAKQANISIPTLCFLKDINEIGACRMCVVEVKGARSLQAACVYPVSEGLVIRTQSPAIREARKVTLELILSNHDRSCLTCVRSRSCELQKLAEELNVEDIRFNGETHKLPLDNFSPSIVRDPNKCILCRRCVSMCKNIQKVAAIDTNERGFNTIVSPVFEKSLNEVPCVMCGQCINVCPVGALREKDNTELVWEALANEDLHVVVQTAPAVRVALGEEFGLPIGTRVTGRMVSALRRLGFDKVFDTDTAADLTILEEGTELINRIKNGGKLPLITSCSPGWIKFCEHNYPEFLDNLSSCKSPHEMFGA
;
A
#
# COMPACT_ATOMS: atom_id res chain seq x y z
N MET A 1 26.34 17.61 11.33
CA MET A 1 25.03 18.02 10.76
C MET A 1 24.68 19.37 11.37
N GLU A 2 24.29 20.36 10.57
CA GLU A 2 23.87 21.67 11.09
C GLU A 2 22.52 21.49 11.81
N MET A 3 22.47 21.92 13.08
CA MET A 3 21.30 21.81 13.94
C MET A 3 20.65 23.18 14.08
N VAL A 4 19.31 23.23 14.11
CA VAL A 4 18.55 24.47 14.32
C VAL A 4 17.66 24.36 15.55
N ASN A 5 17.47 25.48 16.24
CA ASN A 5 16.56 25.59 17.38
C ASN A 5 15.19 26.06 16.91
N ILE A 6 14.16 25.30 17.24
CA ILE A 6 12.77 25.64 16.94
C ILE A 6 11.90 25.47 18.18
N THR A 7 10.70 26.06 18.16
CA THR A 7 9.70 25.92 19.21
C THR A 7 8.42 25.33 18.62
N ILE A 8 7.93 24.20 19.13
CA ILE A 8 6.65 23.59 18.74
C ILE A 8 5.80 23.46 20.00
N ASP A 9 4.62 24.09 20.01
CA ASP A 9 3.69 24.10 21.15
C ASP A 9 4.39 24.42 22.49
N ASP A 10 5.14 25.53 22.47
CA ASP A 10 5.95 26.06 23.58
C ASP A 10 7.14 25.19 24.02
N ARG A 11 7.38 24.05 23.36
CA ARG A 11 8.56 23.20 23.58
C ARG A 11 9.70 23.60 22.68
N LYS A 12 10.83 24.01 23.26
CA LYS A 12 12.08 24.26 22.53
C LYS A 12 12.78 22.95 22.23
N ILE A 13 13.07 22.70 20.96
CA ILE A 13 13.75 21.49 20.50
C ILE A 13 14.86 21.85 19.52
N GLN A 14 15.86 20.97 19.43
CA GLN A 14 16.94 21.09 18.47
C GLN A 14 16.87 19.94 17.48
N VAL A 15 16.81 20.26 16.18
CA VAL A 15 16.62 19.28 15.11
C VAL A 15 17.58 19.53 13.94
N PRO A 16 17.89 18.51 13.11
CA PRO A 16 18.66 18.72 11.90
C PRO A 16 18.01 19.71 10.95
N LYS A 17 18.79 20.62 10.36
CA LYS A 17 18.30 21.66 9.44
C LYS A 17 17.59 21.12 8.18
N ASN A 18 17.88 19.88 7.79
CA ASN A 18 17.25 19.23 6.64
C ASN A 18 15.89 18.61 6.96
N TYR A 19 15.38 18.73 8.18
CA TYR A 19 14.07 18.20 8.54
C TYR A 19 12.94 19.08 8.01
N THR A 20 11.80 18.44 7.78
CA THR A 20 10.50 19.12 7.70
C THR A 20 9.93 19.37 9.09
N VAL A 21 8.95 20.28 9.20
CA VAL A 21 8.23 20.52 10.47
C VAL A 21 7.55 19.24 10.96
N LEU A 22 7.05 18.39 10.06
CA LEU A 22 6.44 17.11 10.42
C LEU A 22 7.45 16.15 11.07
N GLU A 23 8.67 16.06 10.54
CA GLU A 23 9.73 15.22 11.11
C GLU A 23 10.20 15.74 12.47
N ALA A 24 10.35 17.06 12.58
CA ALA A 24 10.70 17.71 13.84
C ALA A 24 9.61 17.49 14.92
N ALA A 25 8.33 17.58 14.54
CA ALA A 25 7.22 17.29 15.43
C ALA A 25 7.22 15.83 15.91
N LYS A 26 7.50 14.87 15.01
CA LYS A 26 7.65 13.45 15.36
C LYS A 26 8.75 13.22 16.40
N GLN A 27 9.91 13.88 16.24
CA GLN A 27 11.01 13.79 17.20
C GLN A 27 10.62 14.34 18.60
N ALA A 28 9.72 15.31 18.64
CA ALA A 28 9.18 15.87 19.88
C ALA A 28 7.98 15.09 20.46
N ASN A 29 7.64 13.93 19.91
CA ASN A 29 6.44 13.15 20.22
C ASN A 29 5.14 13.96 20.05
N ILE A 30 5.10 14.85 19.07
CA ILE A 30 3.93 15.63 18.68
C ILE A 30 3.35 15.03 17.41
N SER A 31 2.11 14.53 17.51
CA SER A 31 1.40 13.95 16.37
C SER A 31 0.77 15.04 15.51
N ILE A 32 1.10 15.04 14.22
CA ILE A 32 0.44 15.86 13.20
C ILE A 32 -0.18 14.89 12.19
N PRO A 33 -1.51 14.96 11.95
CA PRO A 33 -2.18 14.03 11.07
C PRO A 33 -1.77 14.21 9.61
N THR A 34 -1.71 13.12 8.85
CA THR A 34 -1.43 13.11 7.42
C THR A 34 -2.34 12.12 6.69
N LEU A 35 -2.58 12.37 5.39
CA LEU A 35 -3.25 11.40 4.50
C LEU A 35 -2.45 11.14 3.23
N CYS A 36 -1.94 12.19 2.56
CA CYS A 36 -1.11 11.97 1.36
C CYS A 36 0.34 11.64 1.72
N PHE A 37 0.88 12.21 2.80
CA PHE A 37 2.29 12.03 3.15
C PHE A 37 2.59 10.56 3.42
N LEU A 38 3.61 10.05 2.74
CA LEU A 38 4.25 8.77 3.00
C LEU A 38 5.75 8.99 2.81
N LYS A 39 6.53 8.85 3.88
CA LYS A 39 7.95 9.20 3.90
C LYS A 39 8.70 8.48 2.78
N ASP A 40 9.58 9.19 2.08
CA ASP A 40 10.43 8.70 0.98
C ASP A 40 9.67 8.24 -0.28
N ILE A 41 8.33 8.28 -0.27
CA ILE A 41 7.48 7.79 -1.36
C ILE A 41 6.60 8.92 -1.92
N ASN A 42 5.84 9.61 -1.07
CA ASN A 42 4.86 10.62 -1.50
C ASN A 42 4.86 11.83 -0.56
N GLU A 43 5.57 12.89 -0.95
CA GLU A 43 5.81 14.09 -0.13
C GLU A 43 5.27 15.36 -0.81
N ILE A 44 4.01 15.31 -1.26
CA ILE A 44 3.43 16.35 -2.13
C ILE A 44 2.64 17.44 -1.39
N GLY A 45 2.35 17.26 -0.09
CA GLY A 45 1.59 18.23 0.71
C GLY A 45 0.17 18.53 0.24
N ALA A 46 -0.43 17.65 -0.59
CA ALA A 46 -1.69 17.91 -1.29
C ALA A 46 -2.94 17.78 -0.41
N CYS A 47 -3.01 16.82 0.51
CA CYS A 47 -4.23 16.57 1.31
C CYS A 47 -4.53 17.64 2.37
N ARG A 48 -3.58 18.52 2.68
CA ARG A 48 -3.68 19.60 3.69
C ARG A 48 -4.05 19.16 5.13
N MET A 49 -4.13 17.88 5.46
CA MET A 49 -4.35 17.43 6.85
C MET A 49 -3.23 17.85 7.82
N CYS A 50 -2.01 17.97 7.31
CA CYS A 50 -0.82 18.33 8.10
C CYS A 50 -0.62 19.83 8.32
N VAL A 51 -1.68 20.63 8.19
CA VAL A 51 -1.59 22.09 8.38
C VAL A 51 -1.16 22.44 9.81
N VAL A 52 -0.28 23.42 9.92
CA VAL A 52 0.23 24.03 11.16
C VAL A 52 0.31 25.54 11.02
N GLU A 53 0.30 26.24 12.15
CA GLU A 53 0.48 27.68 12.21
C GLU A 53 1.95 28.00 12.48
N VAL A 54 2.55 28.80 11.62
CA VAL A 54 3.94 29.24 11.73
C VAL A 54 3.94 30.74 12.03
N LYS A 55 4.60 31.15 13.11
CA LYS A 55 4.65 32.57 13.51
C LYS A 55 5.28 33.41 12.39
N GLY A 56 4.54 34.43 11.95
CA GLY A 56 4.96 35.32 10.86
C GLY A 56 4.53 34.87 9.46
N ALA A 57 4.02 33.63 9.30
CA ALA A 57 3.39 33.21 8.06
C ALA A 57 1.97 33.80 7.94
N ARG A 58 1.57 34.19 6.72
CA ARG A 58 0.23 34.74 6.46
C ARG A 58 -0.88 33.69 6.48
N SER A 59 -0.53 32.42 6.23
CA SER A 59 -1.47 31.31 6.11
C SER A 59 -0.93 30.05 6.78
N LEU A 60 -1.81 29.07 7.01
CA LEU A 60 -1.41 27.76 7.53
C LEU A 60 -0.50 27.02 6.54
N GLN A 61 0.60 26.48 7.06
CA GLN A 61 1.62 25.80 6.27
C GLN A 61 1.46 24.28 6.38
N ALA A 62 1.81 23.55 5.32
CA ALA A 62 1.78 22.08 5.37
C ALA A 62 3.07 21.56 6.02
N ALA A 63 2.97 21.01 7.22
CA ALA A 63 4.12 20.55 7.99
C ALA A 63 4.97 19.50 7.26
N CYS A 64 4.36 18.69 6.40
CA CYS A 64 5.03 17.58 5.73
C CYS A 64 6.00 17.98 4.61
N VAL A 65 5.99 19.24 4.18
CA VAL A 65 6.91 19.78 3.15
C VAL A 65 7.54 21.11 3.58
N TYR A 66 7.12 21.68 4.71
CA TYR A 66 7.64 22.94 5.18
C TYR A 66 8.99 22.71 5.91
N PRO A 67 10.09 23.32 5.45
CA PRO A 67 11.41 23.11 6.05
C PRO A 67 11.52 23.80 7.41
N VAL A 68 12.34 23.24 8.31
CA VAL A 68 12.71 23.93 9.56
C VAL A 68 13.78 25.00 9.32
N SER A 69 13.77 26.04 10.15
CA SER A 69 14.78 27.11 10.14
C SER A 69 15.03 27.62 11.56
N GLU A 70 16.18 28.27 11.79
CA GLU A 70 16.53 28.78 13.11
C GLU A 70 15.48 29.77 13.64
N GLY A 71 15.05 29.58 14.89
CA GLY A 71 14.08 30.44 15.55
C GLY A 71 12.62 30.23 15.13
N LEU A 72 12.32 29.19 14.35
CA LEU A 72 10.96 28.89 13.90
C LEU A 72 10.03 28.58 15.10
N VAL A 73 8.86 29.22 15.13
CA VAL A 73 7.84 29.00 16.17
C VAL A 73 6.56 28.46 15.53
N ILE A 74 6.14 27.28 15.95
CA ILE A 74 5.04 26.51 15.37
C ILE A 74 4.00 26.21 16.45
N ARG A 75 2.73 26.29 16.05
CA ARG A 75 1.58 25.79 16.82
C ARG A 75 0.88 24.71 16.01
N THR A 76 0.49 23.62 16.67
CA THR A 76 -0.13 22.47 15.99
C THR A 76 -1.62 22.28 16.26
N GLN A 77 -2.17 23.01 17.25
CA GLN A 77 -3.54 22.83 17.77
C GLN A 77 -4.36 24.12 17.98
N SER A 78 -4.05 25.22 17.28
CA SER A 78 -4.85 26.46 17.36
C SER A 78 -6.30 26.23 16.86
N PRO A 79 -7.28 27.04 17.29
CA PRO A 79 -8.67 26.93 16.80
C PRO A 79 -8.78 26.95 15.27
N ALA A 80 -7.97 27.79 14.61
CA ALA A 80 -7.92 27.87 13.16
C ALA A 80 -7.42 26.57 12.50
N ILE A 81 -6.40 25.91 13.10
CA ILE A 81 -5.90 24.62 12.60
C ILE A 81 -6.96 23.53 12.74
N ARG A 82 -7.63 23.46 13.89
CA ARG A 82 -8.67 22.45 14.16
C ARG A 82 -9.82 22.58 13.17
N GLU A 83 -10.31 23.80 12.94
CA GLU A 83 -11.36 24.04 11.96
C GLU A 83 -10.89 23.72 10.53
N ALA A 84 -9.68 24.14 10.14
CA ALA A 84 -9.15 23.85 8.81
C ALA A 84 -9.03 22.35 8.53
N ARG A 85 -8.55 21.56 9.50
CA ARG A 85 -8.50 20.09 9.40
C ARG A 85 -9.89 19.47 9.29
N LYS A 86 -10.83 19.94 10.12
CA LYS A 86 -12.22 19.45 10.12
C LYS A 86 -12.91 19.72 8.78
N VAL A 87 -12.85 20.96 8.27
CA VAL A 87 -13.39 21.33 6.95
C VAL A 87 -12.73 20.52 5.84
N THR A 88 -11.40 20.39 5.85
CA THR A 88 -10.68 19.61 4.84
C THR A 88 -11.14 18.15 4.82
N LEU A 89 -11.30 17.54 5.99
CA LEU A 89 -11.75 16.16 6.10
C LEU A 89 -13.21 16.00 5.65
N GLU A 90 -14.10 16.92 6.03
CA GLU A 90 -15.49 16.91 5.58
C GLU A 90 -15.60 17.02 4.04
N LEU A 91 -14.76 17.84 3.39
CA LEU A 91 -14.70 17.95 1.93
C LEU A 91 -14.17 16.67 1.26
N ILE A 92 -13.24 15.95 1.89
CA ILE A 92 -12.81 14.64 1.39
C ILE A 92 -13.96 13.64 1.52
N LEU A 93 -14.64 13.63 2.67
CA LEU A 93 -15.75 12.71 2.96
C LEU A 93 -17.00 13.00 2.13
N SER A 94 -17.21 14.24 1.67
CA SER A 94 -18.40 14.60 0.89
C SER A 94 -18.44 13.91 -0.49
N ASN A 95 -17.29 13.54 -1.04
CA ASN A 95 -17.18 12.81 -2.33
C ASN A 95 -16.72 11.36 -2.17
N HIS A 96 -16.65 10.84 -0.94
CA HIS A 96 -16.20 9.48 -0.64
C HIS A 96 -17.40 8.55 -0.44
N ASP A 97 -17.37 7.35 -1.03
CA ASP A 97 -18.32 6.29 -0.66
C ASP A 97 -18.05 5.81 0.77
N ARG A 98 -19.00 6.12 1.67
CA ARG A 98 -18.95 5.87 3.11
C ARG A 98 -19.62 4.55 3.52
N SER A 99 -19.68 3.57 2.62
CA SER A 99 -20.17 2.20 2.90
C SER A 99 -19.19 1.41 3.79
N CYS A 100 -18.93 1.90 5.01
CA CYS A 100 -17.87 1.41 5.90
C CYS A 100 -18.15 0.01 6.47
N LEU A 101 -19.42 -0.34 6.70
CA LEU A 101 -19.82 -1.63 7.29
C LEU A 101 -19.46 -2.83 6.40
N THR A 102 -19.37 -2.61 5.09
CA THR A 102 -19.02 -3.63 4.08
C THR A 102 -17.65 -3.38 3.44
N CYS A 103 -16.90 -2.40 3.94
CA CYS A 103 -15.61 -2.04 3.38
C CYS A 103 -14.49 -2.95 3.92
N VAL A 104 -13.62 -3.44 3.03
CA VAL A 104 -12.46 -4.28 3.38
C VAL A 104 -11.44 -3.59 4.30
N ARG A 105 -11.48 -2.25 4.39
CA ARG A 105 -10.63 -1.45 5.28
C ARG A 105 -11.33 -1.01 6.56
N SER A 106 -12.51 -1.54 6.86
CA SER A 106 -13.19 -1.27 8.12
C SER A 106 -12.26 -1.57 9.29
N ARG A 107 -12.15 -0.65 10.26
CA ARG A 107 -11.25 -0.71 11.44
C ARG A 107 -9.75 -0.51 11.16
N SER A 108 -9.30 -0.50 9.91
CA SER A 108 -7.90 -0.24 9.51
C SER A 108 -7.75 0.93 8.52
N CYS A 109 -8.81 1.72 8.32
CA CYS A 109 -8.87 2.86 7.42
C CYS A 109 -8.30 4.12 8.09
N GLU A 110 -7.28 4.74 7.49
CA GLU A 110 -6.70 5.99 8.01
C GLU A 110 -7.70 7.14 7.96
N LEU A 111 -8.60 7.16 6.95
CA LEU A 111 -9.64 8.18 6.84
C LEU A 111 -10.70 8.04 7.95
N GLN A 112 -11.10 6.81 8.27
CA GLN A 112 -12.02 6.53 9.37
C GLN A 112 -11.42 6.99 10.70
N LYS A 113 -10.16 6.61 10.96
CA LYS A 113 -9.43 7.02 12.16
C LYS A 113 -9.38 8.54 12.32
N LEU A 114 -9.11 9.28 11.24
CA LEU A 114 -9.09 10.75 11.30
C LEU A 114 -10.48 11.36 11.54
N ALA A 115 -11.54 10.75 11.01
CA ALA A 115 -12.91 11.22 11.27
C ALA A 115 -13.27 11.09 12.76
N GLU A 116 -12.87 9.97 13.38
CA GLU A 116 -13.01 9.75 14.82
C GLU A 116 -12.14 10.73 15.63
N GLU A 117 -10.86 10.88 15.31
CA GLU A 117 -9.92 11.78 16.02
C GLU A 117 -10.33 13.27 15.96
N LEU A 118 -10.98 13.70 14.86
CA LEU A 118 -11.44 15.08 14.68
C LEU A 118 -12.91 15.30 15.07
N ASN A 119 -13.56 14.28 15.62
CA ASN A 119 -14.97 14.29 16.02
C ASN A 119 -15.90 14.81 14.89
N VAL A 120 -15.75 14.22 13.70
CA VAL A 120 -16.62 14.48 12.56
C VAL A 120 -17.84 13.56 12.66
N GLU A 121 -18.92 14.08 13.23
CA GLU A 121 -20.19 13.35 13.40
C GLU A 121 -21.11 13.52 12.19
N ASP A 122 -21.02 14.66 11.50
CA ASP A 122 -21.82 14.98 10.32
C ASP A 122 -20.99 15.81 9.31
N ILE A 123 -21.42 15.81 8.05
CA ILE A 123 -20.75 16.51 6.95
C ILE A 123 -21.60 17.70 6.52
N ARG A 124 -21.05 18.91 6.66
CA ARG A 124 -21.76 20.15 6.28
C ARG A 124 -21.92 20.29 4.77
N PHE A 125 -21.03 19.68 4.01
CA PHE A 125 -20.97 19.78 2.55
C PHE A 125 -21.72 18.61 1.91
N ASN A 126 -22.84 18.94 1.27
CA ASN A 126 -23.53 18.04 0.35
C ASN A 126 -23.35 18.59 -1.06
N GLY A 127 -22.98 17.73 -1.99
CA GLY A 127 -22.68 18.12 -3.37
C GLY A 127 -22.77 16.96 -4.33
N GLU A 128 -22.34 17.21 -5.56
CA GLU A 128 -22.19 16.16 -6.55
C GLU A 128 -21.17 15.11 -6.06
N THR A 129 -21.43 13.85 -6.37
CA THR A 129 -20.55 12.73 -6.05
C THR A 129 -20.26 11.91 -7.29
N HIS A 130 -19.05 11.40 -7.40
CA HIS A 130 -18.75 10.43 -8.46
C HIS A 130 -19.44 9.10 -8.21
N LYS A 131 -19.97 8.51 -9.30
CA LYS A 131 -20.42 7.13 -9.35
C LYS A 131 -19.77 6.46 -10.54
N LEU A 132 -18.54 6.03 -10.32
CA LEU A 132 -17.71 5.40 -11.34
C LEU A 132 -17.82 3.87 -11.24
N PRO A 133 -17.72 3.17 -12.38
CA PRO A 133 -17.73 1.71 -12.37
C PRO A 133 -16.53 1.15 -11.60
N LEU A 134 -16.76 0.03 -10.95
CA LEU A 134 -15.70 -0.76 -10.33
C LEU A 134 -14.86 -1.44 -11.41
N ASP A 135 -13.53 -1.34 -11.33
CA ASP A 135 -12.63 -2.17 -12.13
C ASP A 135 -12.27 -3.41 -11.32
N ASN A 136 -12.88 -4.55 -11.67
CA ASN A 136 -12.67 -5.85 -11.05
C ASN A 136 -12.16 -6.91 -12.04
N PHE A 137 -11.70 -6.47 -13.23
CA PHE A 137 -11.33 -7.36 -14.33
C PHE A 137 -9.92 -7.94 -14.18
N SER A 138 -9.01 -7.21 -13.51
CA SER A 138 -7.70 -7.74 -13.14
C SER A 138 -7.83 -8.95 -12.20
N PRO A 139 -7.02 -10.00 -12.41
CA PRO A 139 -7.05 -11.19 -11.56
C PRO A 139 -6.47 -10.94 -10.17
N SER A 140 -5.74 -9.84 -9.96
CA SER A 140 -5.02 -9.58 -8.70
C SER A 140 -5.50 -8.34 -7.95
N ILE A 141 -5.96 -7.31 -8.65
CA ILE A 141 -6.23 -5.99 -8.06
C ILE A 141 -7.62 -5.51 -8.47
N VAL A 142 -8.44 -5.15 -7.48
CA VAL A 142 -9.73 -4.49 -7.66
C VAL A 142 -9.57 -3.01 -7.33
N ARG A 143 -10.06 -2.13 -8.22
CA ARG A 143 -10.04 -0.68 -8.06
C ARG A 143 -11.46 -0.13 -7.94
N ASP A 144 -11.72 0.54 -6.82
CA ASP A 144 -12.95 1.29 -6.54
C ASP A 144 -12.65 2.79 -6.50
N PRO A 145 -12.91 3.52 -7.59
CA PRO A 145 -12.63 4.95 -7.66
C PRO A 145 -13.47 5.76 -6.67
N ASN A 146 -14.64 5.26 -6.27
CA ASN A 146 -15.58 5.97 -5.39
C ASN A 146 -15.06 6.06 -3.94
N LYS A 147 -14.10 5.20 -3.58
CA LYS A 147 -13.41 5.25 -2.28
C LYS A 147 -12.10 6.01 -2.34
N CYS A 148 -11.67 6.49 -3.52
CA CYS A 148 -10.40 7.18 -3.67
C CYS A 148 -10.46 8.60 -3.07
N ILE A 149 -9.44 8.97 -2.29
CA ILE A 149 -9.30 10.33 -1.73
C ILE A 149 -8.24 11.18 -2.47
N LEU A 150 -7.83 10.75 -3.67
CA LEU A 150 -6.83 11.42 -4.51
C LEU A 150 -5.51 11.77 -3.78
N CYS A 151 -5.09 10.94 -2.82
CA CYS A 151 -3.88 11.17 -2.04
C CYS A 151 -2.57 10.92 -2.82
N ARG A 152 -2.67 10.23 -3.97
CA ARG A 152 -1.58 9.88 -4.90
C ARG A 152 -0.47 9.00 -4.32
N ARG A 153 -0.63 8.42 -3.13
CA ARG A 153 0.34 7.44 -2.58
C ARG A 153 0.56 6.26 -3.54
N CYS A 154 -0.53 5.72 -4.09
CA CYS A 154 -0.49 4.62 -5.05
C CYS A 154 0.25 4.98 -6.35
N VAL A 155 0.01 6.18 -6.89
CA VAL A 155 0.71 6.71 -8.08
C VAL A 155 2.21 6.82 -7.81
N SER A 156 2.59 7.48 -6.72
CA SER A 156 4.00 7.65 -6.35
C SER A 156 4.69 6.32 -6.06
N MET A 157 4.03 5.35 -5.41
CA MET A 157 4.58 4.01 -5.20
C MET A 157 4.81 3.27 -6.52
N CYS A 158 3.82 3.30 -7.43
CA CYS A 158 3.90 2.64 -8.72
C CYS A 158 4.97 3.25 -9.63
N LYS A 159 5.10 4.59 -9.62
CA LYS A 159 6.03 5.33 -10.48
C LYS A 159 7.44 5.43 -9.89
N ASN A 160 7.56 5.86 -8.63
CA ASN A 160 8.86 6.22 -8.06
C ASN A 160 9.60 5.01 -7.49
N ILE A 161 8.88 4.04 -6.92
CA ILE A 161 9.47 2.85 -6.29
C ILE A 161 9.47 1.68 -7.26
N GLN A 162 8.31 1.30 -7.79
CA GLN A 162 8.20 0.14 -8.68
C GLN A 162 8.69 0.42 -10.11
N LYS A 163 8.83 1.69 -10.52
CA LYS A 163 9.20 2.11 -11.88
C LYS A 163 8.28 1.57 -12.99
N VAL A 164 7.03 1.25 -12.65
CA VAL A 164 6.03 0.72 -13.59
C VAL A 164 5.14 1.83 -14.14
N ALA A 165 4.71 2.77 -13.28
CA ALA A 165 3.81 3.87 -13.64
C ALA A 165 2.50 3.44 -14.35
N ALA A 166 1.92 2.30 -13.97
CA ALA A 166 0.68 1.77 -14.56
C ALA A 166 -0.58 2.59 -14.24
N ILE A 167 -0.54 3.47 -13.23
CA ILE A 167 -1.62 4.36 -12.83
C ILE A 167 -1.09 5.78 -12.62
N ASP A 168 -1.87 6.78 -13.03
CA ASP A 168 -1.59 8.19 -12.79
C ASP A 168 -2.91 8.96 -12.56
N THR A 169 -2.81 10.27 -12.32
CA THR A 169 -3.97 11.16 -12.26
C THR A 169 -4.42 11.57 -13.66
N ASN A 170 -5.63 11.17 -14.03
CA ASN A 170 -6.31 11.57 -15.25
C ASN A 170 -7.32 12.68 -14.96
N GLU A 171 -7.77 13.37 -16.01
CA GLU A 171 -8.72 14.48 -15.92
C GLU A 171 -8.28 15.64 -15.00
N ARG A 172 -9.17 16.61 -14.76
CA ARG A 172 -8.87 17.82 -13.98
C ARG A 172 -10.05 18.26 -13.11
N GLY A 173 -9.73 19.01 -12.05
CA GLY A 173 -10.72 19.63 -11.18
C GLY A 173 -11.53 18.58 -10.41
N PHE A 174 -12.84 18.75 -10.39
CA PHE A 174 -13.75 17.81 -9.74
C PHE A 174 -13.67 16.40 -10.36
N ASN A 175 -13.43 16.30 -11.67
CA ASN A 175 -13.42 15.03 -12.42
C ASN A 175 -12.10 14.26 -12.31
N THR A 176 -11.12 14.73 -11.54
CA THR A 176 -9.84 14.05 -11.42
C THR A 176 -10.01 12.64 -10.83
N ILE A 177 -9.42 11.65 -11.50
CA ILE A 177 -9.45 10.24 -11.09
C ILE A 177 -8.04 9.65 -11.14
N VAL A 178 -7.79 8.62 -10.33
CA VAL A 178 -6.57 7.81 -10.43
C VAL A 178 -6.91 6.55 -11.21
N SER A 179 -6.33 6.41 -12.39
CA SER A 179 -6.62 5.31 -13.31
C SER A 179 -5.44 5.03 -14.24
N PRO A 180 -5.40 3.87 -14.91
CA PRO A 180 -4.56 3.65 -16.07
C PRO A 180 -4.90 4.59 -17.24
N VAL A 181 -4.07 4.55 -18.28
CA VAL A 181 -4.31 5.28 -19.53
C VAL A 181 -5.65 4.88 -20.15
N PHE A 182 -6.40 5.86 -20.67
CA PHE A 182 -7.73 5.67 -21.27
C PHE A 182 -8.73 4.95 -20.36
N GLU A 183 -8.54 5.03 -19.04
CA GLU A 183 -9.42 4.39 -18.03
C GLU A 183 -9.54 2.86 -18.20
N LYS A 184 -8.60 2.24 -18.91
CA LYS A 184 -8.52 0.80 -19.07
C LYS A 184 -8.40 0.07 -17.74
N SER A 185 -8.73 -1.21 -17.74
CA SER A 185 -8.44 -2.06 -16.59
C SER A 185 -6.95 -2.22 -16.38
N LEU A 186 -6.53 -2.43 -15.13
CA LEU A 186 -5.16 -2.86 -14.81
C LEU A 186 -4.73 -4.14 -15.54
N ASN A 187 -5.69 -4.96 -15.99
CA ASN A 187 -5.42 -6.16 -16.77
C ASN A 187 -4.94 -5.86 -18.21
N GLU A 188 -5.26 -4.68 -18.74
CA GLU A 188 -5.09 -4.32 -20.15
C GLU A 188 -3.93 -3.35 -20.39
N VAL A 189 -3.16 -3.05 -19.35
CA VAL A 189 -2.01 -2.15 -19.38
C VAL A 189 -0.78 -2.88 -18.83
N PRO A 190 0.43 -2.31 -18.99
CA PRO A 190 1.68 -2.86 -18.41
C PRO A 190 1.76 -2.86 -16.87
N CYS A 191 0.68 -3.21 -16.17
CA CYS A 191 0.68 -3.44 -14.74
C CYS A 191 1.30 -4.81 -14.43
N VAL A 192 2.25 -4.81 -13.50
CA VAL A 192 2.92 -6.03 -13.02
C VAL A 192 2.17 -6.75 -11.90
N MET A 193 1.01 -6.24 -11.50
CA MET A 193 0.12 -6.87 -10.50
C MET A 193 0.76 -7.13 -9.13
N CYS A 194 1.78 -6.34 -8.74
CA CYS A 194 2.52 -6.55 -7.49
C CYS A 194 1.80 -6.09 -6.21
N GLY A 195 0.63 -5.45 -6.32
CA GLY A 195 -0.17 -5.02 -5.18
C GLY A 195 0.42 -3.90 -4.32
N GLN A 196 1.60 -3.34 -4.64
CA GLN A 196 2.21 -2.28 -3.82
C GLN A 196 1.35 -1.02 -3.72
N CYS A 197 0.50 -0.76 -4.72
CA CYS A 197 -0.49 0.31 -4.67
C CYS A 197 -1.62 0.07 -3.65
N ILE A 198 -1.96 -1.20 -3.36
CA ILE A 198 -2.91 -1.59 -2.30
C ILE A 198 -2.30 -1.28 -0.94
N ASN A 199 -1.06 -1.72 -0.70
CA ASN A 199 -0.36 -1.56 0.58
C ASN A 199 -0.26 -0.11 1.05
N VAL A 200 -0.03 0.83 0.12
CA VAL A 200 0.09 2.26 0.45
C VAL A 200 -1.23 3.03 0.41
N CYS A 201 -2.33 2.38 0.01
CA CYS A 201 -3.63 3.03 -0.04
C CYS A 201 -4.14 3.26 1.39
N PRO A 202 -4.53 4.48 1.79
CA PRO A 202 -5.04 4.76 3.14
C PRO A 202 -6.50 4.32 3.36
N VAL A 203 -7.19 3.90 2.29
CA VAL A 203 -8.64 3.69 2.20
C VAL A 203 -8.94 2.45 1.35
N GLY A 204 -10.21 2.06 1.22
CA GLY A 204 -10.64 0.87 0.46
C GLY A 204 -10.70 1.03 -1.06
N ALA A 205 -9.94 1.97 -1.65
CA ALA A 205 -9.99 2.27 -3.09
C ALA A 205 -9.23 1.25 -3.96
N LEU A 206 -8.24 0.57 -3.37
CA LEU A 206 -7.48 -0.50 -3.99
C LEU A 206 -7.47 -1.67 -3.02
N ARG A 207 -7.79 -2.86 -3.52
CA ARG A 207 -7.77 -4.11 -2.76
C ARG A 207 -7.40 -5.28 -3.64
N GLU A 208 -7.02 -6.38 -3.04
CA GLU A 208 -6.79 -7.65 -3.70
C GLU A 208 -8.10 -8.22 -4.27
N LYS A 209 -7.97 -9.06 -5.30
CA LYS A 209 -9.06 -9.91 -5.74
C LYS A 209 -9.32 -10.97 -4.68
N ASP A 210 -10.49 -10.92 -4.07
CA ASP A 210 -10.88 -11.84 -3.01
C ASP A 210 -11.37 -13.16 -3.60
N ASN A 211 -10.74 -14.26 -3.18
CA ASN A 211 -11.07 -15.63 -3.57
C ASN A 211 -11.63 -16.45 -2.38
N THR A 212 -12.00 -15.80 -1.28
CA THR A 212 -12.48 -16.48 -0.06
C THR A 212 -13.68 -17.38 -0.32
N GLU A 213 -14.66 -16.92 -1.10
CA GLU A 213 -15.84 -17.73 -1.45
C GLU A 213 -15.49 -18.97 -2.28
N LEU A 214 -14.53 -18.88 -3.20
CA LEU A 214 -14.05 -20.04 -3.96
C LEU A 214 -13.42 -21.10 -3.04
N VAL A 215 -12.73 -20.65 -1.99
CA VAL A 215 -12.15 -21.54 -0.98
C VAL A 215 -13.25 -22.18 -0.13
N TRP A 216 -14.29 -21.44 0.25
CA TRP A 216 -15.43 -22.00 0.98
C TRP A 216 -16.21 -23.02 0.16
N GLU A 217 -16.47 -22.73 -1.11
CA GLU A 217 -17.11 -23.66 -2.04
C GLU A 217 -16.29 -24.95 -2.18
N ALA A 218 -14.96 -24.85 -2.27
CA ALA A 218 -14.08 -26.01 -2.33
C ALA A 218 -14.13 -26.83 -1.03
N LEU A 219 -14.04 -26.18 0.13
CA LEU A 219 -14.09 -26.84 1.45
C LEU A 219 -15.46 -27.47 1.75
N ALA A 220 -16.54 -26.94 1.19
CA ALA A 220 -17.89 -27.48 1.35
C ALA A 220 -18.18 -28.67 0.42
N ASN A 221 -17.33 -28.91 -0.59
CA ASN A 221 -17.50 -29.98 -1.55
C ASN A 221 -16.85 -31.29 -1.07
N GLU A 222 -17.67 -32.25 -0.64
CA GLU A 222 -17.23 -33.55 -0.12
C GLU A 222 -16.47 -34.41 -1.14
N ASP A 223 -16.61 -34.13 -2.45
CA ASP A 223 -15.89 -34.85 -3.52
C ASP A 223 -14.46 -34.32 -3.74
N LEU A 224 -14.09 -33.19 -3.12
CA LEU A 224 -12.76 -32.59 -3.27
C LEU A 224 -11.84 -32.96 -2.11
N HIS A 225 -10.58 -33.22 -2.44
CA HIS A 225 -9.50 -33.25 -1.46
C HIS A 225 -8.80 -31.89 -1.48
N VAL A 226 -9.10 -31.05 -0.49
CA VAL A 226 -8.70 -29.64 -0.48
C VAL A 226 -7.37 -29.49 0.25
N VAL A 227 -6.35 -29.15 -0.53
CA VAL A 227 -4.99 -28.92 -0.05
C VAL A 227 -4.71 -27.43 0.04
N VAL A 228 -4.07 -27.00 1.12
CA VAL A 228 -3.53 -25.64 1.27
C VAL A 228 -2.02 -25.66 1.45
N GLN A 229 -1.34 -24.70 0.83
CA GLN A 229 0.07 -24.40 1.05
C GLN A 229 0.23 -22.93 1.47
N THR A 230 1.18 -22.65 2.36
CA THR A 230 1.42 -21.29 2.86
C THR A 230 2.80 -20.78 2.45
N ALA A 231 2.84 -19.59 1.86
CA ALA A 231 4.08 -18.92 1.49
C ALA A 231 4.94 -18.57 2.73
N PRO A 232 6.28 -18.45 2.58
CA PRO A 232 7.19 -18.19 3.69
C PRO A 232 6.81 -16.98 4.55
N ALA A 233 6.46 -15.85 3.92
CA ALA A 233 6.18 -14.58 4.61
C ALA A 233 4.91 -14.61 5.48
N VAL A 234 3.94 -15.48 5.18
CA VAL A 234 2.65 -15.53 5.89
C VAL A 234 2.87 -15.84 7.37
N ARG A 235 3.79 -16.75 7.69
CA ARG A 235 4.01 -17.22 9.06
C ARG A 235 4.62 -16.17 10.00
N VAL A 236 5.14 -15.06 9.48
CA VAL A 236 5.77 -13.98 10.27
C VAL A 236 4.95 -12.69 10.27
N ALA A 237 4.04 -12.51 9.31
CA ALA A 237 3.18 -11.32 9.20
C ALA A 237 1.76 -11.57 9.74
N LEU A 238 1.21 -12.78 9.59
CA LEU A 238 -0.18 -13.07 9.95
C LEU A 238 -0.52 -12.75 11.41
N GLY A 239 0.46 -12.84 12.33
CA GLY A 239 0.25 -12.53 13.74
C GLY A 239 -0.15 -11.07 14.01
N GLU A 240 0.24 -10.14 13.15
CA GLU A 240 -0.03 -8.70 13.31
C GLU A 240 -1.54 -8.41 13.26
N GLU A 241 -2.27 -9.11 12.40
CA GLU A 241 -3.74 -9.04 12.28
C GLU A 241 -4.46 -9.54 13.55
N PHE A 242 -3.76 -10.28 14.41
CA PHE A 242 -4.26 -10.73 15.71
C PHE A 242 -3.67 -9.94 16.88
N GLY A 243 -3.08 -8.77 16.61
CA GLY A 243 -2.51 -7.87 17.62
C GLY A 243 -1.19 -8.34 18.23
N LEU A 244 -0.51 -9.31 17.60
CA LEU A 244 0.83 -9.71 18.02
C LEU A 244 1.88 -8.71 17.50
N PRO A 245 3.02 -8.54 18.18
CA PRO A 245 4.10 -7.68 17.70
C PRO A 245 4.59 -8.07 16.30
N ILE A 246 5.01 -7.07 15.52
CA ILE A 246 5.57 -7.24 14.16
C ILE A 246 6.70 -8.29 14.17
N GLY A 247 6.67 -9.19 13.20
CA GLY A 247 7.64 -10.28 13.06
C GLY A 247 7.44 -11.46 14.01
N THR A 248 6.32 -11.51 14.76
CA THR A 248 6.00 -12.68 15.59
C THR A 248 5.73 -13.90 14.72
N ARG A 249 6.53 -14.95 14.88
CA ARG A 249 6.36 -16.22 14.14
C ARG A 249 5.16 -17.01 14.68
N VAL A 250 4.18 -17.29 13.81
CA VAL A 250 2.93 -17.98 14.13
C VAL A 250 2.71 -19.30 13.40
N THR A 251 3.78 -19.94 12.86
CA THR A 251 3.69 -21.17 12.03
C THR A 251 2.76 -22.24 12.60
N GLY A 252 2.97 -22.67 13.85
CA GLY A 252 2.16 -23.74 14.45
C GLY A 252 0.70 -23.35 14.68
N ARG A 253 0.45 -22.06 15.00
CA ARG A 253 -0.91 -21.52 15.18
C ARG A 253 -1.65 -21.44 13.85
N MET A 254 -0.96 -20.98 12.80
CA MET A 254 -1.47 -20.92 11.43
C MET A 254 -1.86 -22.31 10.91
N VAL A 255 -0.96 -23.30 11.03
CA VAL A 255 -1.25 -24.68 10.63
C VAL A 255 -2.43 -25.25 11.41
N SER A 256 -2.49 -25.00 12.72
CA SER A 256 -3.61 -25.45 13.56
C SER A 256 -4.93 -24.80 13.15
N ALA A 257 -4.91 -23.51 12.77
CA ALA A 257 -6.09 -22.80 12.28
C ALA A 257 -6.58 -23.37 10.95
N LEU A 258 -5.68 -23.56 9.97
CA LEU A 258 -6.02 -24.15 8.67
C LEU A 258 -6.66 -25.54 8.80
N ARG A 259 -6.11 -26.41 9.67
CA ARG A 259 -6.74 -27.71 9.95
C ARG A 259 -8.13 -27.58 10.56
N ARG A 260 -8.35 -26.60 11.44
CA ARG A 260 -9.68 -26.33 12.03
C ARG A 260 -10.67 -25.73 11.03
N LEU A 261 -10.19 -25.07 9.99
CA LEU A 261 -11.03 -24.54 8.90
C LEU A 261 -11.53 -25.64 7.96
N GLY A 262 -10.95 -26.86 8.01
CA GLY A 262 -11.44 -28.01 7.25
C GLY A 262 -10.53 -28.47 6.11
N PHE A 263 -9.34 -27.87 5.92
CA PHE A 263 -8.40 -28.35 4.91
C PHE A 263 -7.91 -29.77 5.21
N ASP A 264 -7.98 -30.66 4.21
CA ASP A 264 -7.55 -32.06 4.34
C ASP A 264 -6.05 -32.21 4.57
N LYS A 265 -5.26 -31.35 3.91
CA LYS A 265 -3.81 -31.28 4.06
C LYS A 265 -3.34 -29.84 4.09
N VAL A 266 -2.40 -29.59 4.99
CA VAL A 266 -1.68 -28.33 5.12
C VAL A 266 -0.21 -28.60 4.83
N PHE A 267 0.27 -28.06 3.72
CA PHE A 267 1.66 -28.12 3.29
C PHE A 267 2.33 -26.75 3.38
N ASP A 268 3.63 -26.75 3.11
CA ASP A 268 4.48 -25.58 3.19
C ASP A 268 5.14 -25.34 1.83
N THR A 269 4.93 -24.15 1.26
CA THR A 269 5.53 -23.75 -0.02
C THR A 269 7.06 -23.77 0.07
N ASP A 270 7.65 -23.66 1.28
CA ASP A 270 9.10 -23.77 1.50
C ASP A 270 9.65 -25.12 0.98
N THR A 271 8.86 -26.20 1.01
CA THR A 271 9.29 -27.50 0.46
C THR A 271 9.49 -27.44 -1.06
N ALA A 272 8.61 -26.75 -1.77
CA ALA A 272 8.79 -26.52 -3.20
C ALA A 272 9.81 -25.42 -3.48
N ALA A 273 10.06 -24.51 -2.53
CA ALA A 273 11.17 -23.57 -2.66
C ALA A 273 12.52 -24.30 -2.67
N ASP A 274 12.70 -25.31 -1.81
CA ASP A 274 13.88 -26.18 -1.87
C ASP A 274 14.00 -26.88 -3.24
N LEU A 275 12.89 -27.36 -3.80
CA LEU A 275 12.86 -27.94 -5.15
C LEU A 275 13.24 -26.91 -6.23
N THR A 276 12.71 -25.68 -6.14
CA THR A 276 13.11 -24.59 -7.05
C THR A 276 14.60 -24.35 -7.00
N ILE A 277 15.21 -24.35 -5.81
CA ILE A 277 16.66 -24.16 -5.67
C ILE A 277 17.46 -25.29 -6.31
N LEU A 278 17.01 -26.55 -6.18
CA LEU A 278 17.67 -27.68 -6.82
C LEU A 278 17.67 -27.55 -8.35
N GLU A 279 16.51 -27.24 -8.93
CA GLU A 279 16.38 -27.08 -10.38
C GLU A 279 17.12 -25.84 -10.89
N GLU A 280 16.95 -24.69 -10.24
CA GLU A 280 17.55 -23.41 -10.67
C GLU A 280 19.07 -23.41 -10.47
N GLY A 281 19.56 -24.04 -9.39
CA GLY A 281 20.98 -24.26 -9.16
C GLY A 281 21.59 -25.21 -10.20
N THR A 282 20.87 -26.26 -10.57
CA THR A 282 21.30 -27.19 -11.63
C THR A 282 21.35 -26.47 -12.98
N GLU A 283 20.34 -25.67 -13.29
CA GLU A 283 20.29 -24.85 -14.49
C GLU A 283 21.45 -23.85 -14.55
N LEU A 284 21.74 -23.15 -13.44
CA LEU A 284 22.86 -22.22 -13.36
C LEU A 284 24.20 -22.91 -13.66
N ILE A 285 24.47 -24.05 -13.03
CA ILE A 285 25.70 -24.82 -13.25
C ILE A 285 25.79 -25.26 -14.72
N ASN A 286 24.67 -25.72 -15.29
CA ASN A 286 24.60 -26.13 -16.68
C ASN A 286 24.90 -24.97 -17.65
N ARG A 287 24.28 -23.80 -17.44
CA ARG A 287 24.51 -22.60 -18.26
C ARG A 287 25.96 -22.13 -18.17
N ILE A 288 26.59 -22.18 -16.99
CA ILE A 288 28.01 -21.82 -16.84
C ILE A 288 28.93 -22.80 -17.58
N LYS A 289 28.68 -24.11 -17.46
CA LYS A 289 29.57 -25.14 -18.05
C LYS A 289 29.44 -25.25 -19.56
N ASN A 290 28.24 -25.05 -20.10
CA ASN A 290 27.92 -25.35 -21.49
C ASN A 290 27.69 -24.10 -22.35
N GLY A 291 28.15 -22.92 -21.90
CA GLY A 291 28.04 -21.68 -22.67
C GLY A 291 26.60 -21.18 -22.84
N GLY A 292 25.73 -21.45 -21.86
CA GLY A 292 24.35 -20.97 -21.83
C GLY A 292 24.25 -19.46 -21.61
N LYS A 293 23.04 -18.91 -21.82
CA LYS A 293 22.79 -17.46 -21.73
C LYS A 293 22.87 -16.98 -20.28
N LEU A 294 23.72 -15.99 -20.03
CA LEU A 294 23.96 -15.37 -18.73
C LEU A 294 23.70 -13.84 -18.80
N PRO A 295 23.35 -13.19 -17.67
CA PRO A 295 23.12 -13.77 -16.33
C PRO A 295 21.87 -14.65 -16.29
N LEU A 296 21.84 -15.66 -15.41
CA LEU A 296 20.60 -16.33 -15.05
C LEU A 296 19.81 -15.42 -14.11
N ILE A 297 18.53 -15.22 -14.39
CA ILE A 297 17.64 -14.37 -13.62
C ILE A 297 16.52 -15.23 -13.05
N THR A 298 16.17 -15.02 -11.78
CA THR A 298 15.12 -15.79 -11.14
C THR A 298 13.75 -15.58 -11.78
N SER A 299 12.93 -16.63 -11.77
CA SER A 299 11.59 -16.65 -12.39
C SER A 299 10.45 -16.78 -11.38
N CYS A 300 10.76 -16.84 -10.08
CA CYS A 300 9.79 -17.17 -9.04
C CYS A 300 8.80 -16.05 -8.67
N SER A 301 9.09 -14.80 -9.02
CA SER A 301 8.23 -13.65 -8.73
C SER A 301 7.36 -13.29 -9.95
N PRO A 302 6.03 -13.47 -9.91
CA PRO A 302 5.17 -13.17 -11.06
C PRO A 302 5.18 -11.69 -11.45
N GLY A 303 5.37 -10.79 -10.46
CA GLY A 303 5.52 -9.36 -10.73
C GLY A 303 6.81 -9.05 -11.49
N TRP A 304 7.91 -9.75 -11.18
CA TRP A 304 9.14 -9.64 -11.95
C TRP A 304 8.99 -10.20 -13.37
N ILE A 305 8.33 -11.35 -13.53
CA ILE A 305 8.05 -11.93 -14.85
C ILE A 305 7.29 -10.93 -15.73
N LYS A 306 6.16 -10.40 -15.24
CA LYS A 306 5.40 -9.36 -15.98
C LYS A 306 6.23 -8.11 -16.26
N PHE A 307 7.06 -7.69 -15.31
CA PHE A 307 7.94 -6.54 -15.52
C PHE A 307 8.92 -6.79 -16.68
N CYS A 308 9.53 -7.98 -16.72
CA CYS A 308 10.44 -8.40 -17.79
C CYS A 308 9.72 -8.51 -19.13
N GLU A 309 8.56 -9.16 -19.18
CA GLU A 309 7.75 -9.31 -20.39
C GLU A 309 7.38 -7.95 -21.02
N HIS A 310 7.04 -6.97 -20.18
CA HIS A 310 6.58 -5.67 -20.65
C HIS A 310 7.72 -4.70 -21.00
N ASN A 311 8.85 -4.75 -20.27
CA ASN A 311 9.89 -3.70 -20.35
C ASN A 311 11.24 -4.21 -20.85
N TYR A 312 11.51 -5.51 -20.74
CA TYR A 312 12.82 -6.12 -20.99
C TYR A 312 12.67 -7.48 -21.70
N PRO A 313 11.89 -7.58 -22.80
CA PRO A 313 11.62 -8.85 -23.46
C PRO A 313 12.89 -9.56 -23.99
N GLU A 314 13.98 -8.81 -24.23
CA GLU A 314 15.27 -9.36 -24.64
C GLU A 314 15.94 -10.26 -23.56
N PHE A 315 15.53 -10.12 -22.30
CA PHE A 315 16.00 -10.91 -21.16
C PHE A 315 15.08 -12.11 -20.84
N LEU A 316 14.05 -12.39 -21.64
CA LEU A 316 13.17 -13.55 -21.37
C LEU A 316 13.93 -14.88 -21.36
N ASP A 317 14.89 -15.06 -22.27
CA ASP A 317 15.74 -16.27 -22.28
C ASP A 317 16.76 -16.30 -21.12
N ASN A 318 16.95 -15.17 -20.42
CA ASN A 318 17.79 -15.11 -19.22
C ASN A 318 17.03 -15.57 -17.97
N LEU A 319 15.68 -15.59 -18.01
CA LEU A 319 14.87 -16.12 -16.92
C LEU A 319 15.15 -17.61 -16.75
N SER A 320 15.15 -18.06 -15.49
CA SER A 320 15.19 -19.47 -15.16
C SER A 320 13.96 -20.18 -15.74
N SER A 321 14.20 -21.36 -16.30
CA SER A 321 13.12 -22.23 -16.77
C SER A 321 12.35 -22.89 -15.62
N CYS A 322 12.85 -22.75 -14.39
CA CYS A 322 12.21 -23.28 -13.20
C CYS A 322 10.88 -22.57 -12.95
N LYS A 323 9.87 -23.33 -12.56
CA LYS A 323 8.60 -22.78 -12.06
C LYS A 323 8.83 -22.11 -10.70
N SER A 324 7.93 -21.20 -10.32
CA SER A 324 7.94 -20.64 -8.96
C SER A 324 7.64 -21.72 -7.91
N PRO A 325 8.01 -21.54 -6.64
CA PRO A 325 7.68 -22.49 -5.58
C PRO A 325 6.18 -22.81 -5.50
N HIS A 326 5.32 -21.81 -5.73
CA HIS A 326 3.87 -21.98 -5.77
C HIS A 326 3.42 -22.93 -6.88
N GLU A 327 3.91 -22.68 -8.10
CA GLU A 327 3.56 -23.45 -9.30
C GLU A 327 4.27 -24.81 -9.36
N MET A 328 5.43 -24.96 -8.71
CA MET A 328 6.12 -26.25 -8.56
C MET A 328 5.37 -27.16 -7.59
N PHE A 329 4.88 -26.61 -6.47
CA PHE A 329 4.10 -27.40 -5.53
C PHE A 329 2.76 -27.85 -6.13
N GLY A 330 2.15 -27.00 -6.95
CA GLY A 330 0.86 -27.30 -7.59
C GLY A 330 0.93 -28.26 -8.79
N ALA A 331 2.13 -28.57 -9.30
CA ALA A 331 2.34 -29.42 -10.47
C ALA A 331 2.57 -30.89 -10.09
#